data_AF-A0A934EH31-F1
#
_entry.id   AF-A0A934EH31-F1
#
_cell.length_a   1.000
_cell.length_b   1.000
_cell.length_c   1.000
_cell.angle_alpha   90.00
_cell.angle_beta   90.00
_cell.angle_gamma   90.00
#
_symmetry.space_group_name_H-M   'P 1'
#
loop_
_entity.id
_entity.type
_entity.pdbx_description
1 polymer ?
#
loop_
_entity_poly.entity_id
_entity_poly.type
_entity_poly.pdbx_seq_one_letter_code
_entity_poly.pdbx_strand_id
1 'polypeptide(L)'
;MCLAAALLLRFGFAAYSFDGRQIFGSLDYEQIGINILRHGVYTLVPPAPMAVREPGYPLFIAGLYALSGQSPWAVLAAQAALSTATVYLVFRLALLIFDPRTSRAALWIASFYPYFCYYPGFLFRETLLPFLASAAFFVSLRSSGVGAGAGAGGLAGWMCLTNTALTPLTAAFGAFLAWQQEPARRWKGLLAFALVAGSLMGGWLLRNALVMKAFIPTSTSLGVEMYVAFSVPYEIRGTPEQDRILGRPGDDTEFQRISVLPELESNRAYVLAALRLAAARPWSFAMDCAGRFFGLWRIVPRDRAYTHRTSAVRLLALLSDGWVLPLALAGLVLGWSRPGVRWMGVFVLVLTMSFSISQSVIRYRLTVMPFVLILTARGALWLYDLAASRRAAGSR
;
A
#
# COMPACT_ATOMS: atom_id res chain seq x y z
N MET A 1 1.19 21.35 -17.83
CA MET A 1 0.57 20.46 -18.83
C MET A 1 0.55 18.99 -18.38
N CYS A 2 1.69 18.33 -18.14
CA CYS A 2 1.72 16.89 -17.78
C CYS A 2 0.89 16.53 -16.52
N LEU A 3 1.02 17.29 -15.41
CA LEU A 3 0.21 17.06 -14.20
C LEU A 3 -1.29 17.30 -14.42
N ALA A 4 -1.66 18.24 -15.29
CA ALA A 4 -3.06 18.49 -15.62
C ALA A 4 -3.64 17.29 -16.42
N ALA A 5 -2.87 16.77 -17.39
CA ALA A 5 -3.24 15.54 -18.09
C ALA A 5 -3.34 14.35 -17.13
N ALA A 6 -2.42 14.23 -16.17
CA ALA A 6 -2.45 13.20 -15.14
C ALA A 6 -3.73 13.27 -14.29
N LEU A 7 -4.15 14.47 -13.88
CA LEU A 7 -5.39 14.70 -13.13
C LEU A 7 -6.63 14.37 -13.96
N LEU A 8 -6.70 14.86 -15.20
CA LEU A 8 -7.82 14.59 -16.10
C LEU A 8 -7.97 13.10 -16.39
N LEU A 9 -6.88 12.38 -16.59
CA LEU A 9 -6.90 10.93 -16.80
C LEU A 9 -7.46 10.17 -15.59
N ARG A 10 -7.04 10.54 -14.37
CA ARG A 10 -7.51 9.93 -13.12
C ARG A 10 -8.98 10.25 -12.87
N PHE A 11 -9.37 11.51 -13.05
CA PHE A 11 -10.75 11.95 -12.86
C PHE A 11 -11.69 11.32 -13.89
N GLY A 12 -11.28 11.29 -15.16
CA GLY A 12 -12.04 10.64 -16.24
C GLY A 12 -12.22 9.14 -16.00
N PHE A 13 -11.19 8.44 -15.52
CA PHE A 13 -11.32 7.02 -15.15
C PHE A 13 -12.22 6.81 -13.92
N ALA A 14 -12.09 7.66 -12.91
CA ALA A 14 -12.95 7.61 -11.72
C ALA A 14 -14.43 7.83 -12.10
N ALA A 15 -14.69 8.78 -12.99
CA ALA A 15 -16.04 9.03 -13.51
C ALA A 15 -16.60 7.83 -14.27
N TYR A 16 -15.80 7.26 -15.18
CA TYR A 16 -16.18 6.04 -15.90
C TYR A 16 -16.46 4.86 -14.98
N SER A 17 -15.70 4.73 -13.88
CA SER A 17 -15.84 3.61 -12.95
C SER A 17 -17.06 3.73 -12.04
N PHE A 18 -17.47 4.95 -11.73
CA PHE A 18 -18.61 5.24 -10.87
C PHE A 18 -19.96 4.86 -11.50
N ASP A 19 -20.11 5.00 -12.83
CA ASP A 19 -21.34 4.73 -13.59
C ASP A 19 -21.71 3.22 -13.74
N GLY A 20 -21.50 2.41 -12.70
CA GLY A 20 -22.15 1.09 -12.59
C GLY A 20 -21.22 -0.14 -12.51
N ARG A 21 -19.96 0.01 -12.08
CA ARG A 21 -19.01 -1.11 -11.97
C ARG A 21 -18.32 -1.27 -10.61
N GLN A 22 -18.97 -0.83 -9.53
CA GLN A 22 -18.36 -0.91 -8.19
C GLN A 22 -17.88 -2.34 -7.88
N ILE A 23 -16.57 -2.46 -7.70
CA ILE A 23 -15.89 -3.72 -7.40
C ILE A 23 -16.24 -4.12 -5.96
N PHE A 24 -16.77 -5.33 -5.83
CA PHE A 24 -17.01 -6.04 -4.57
C PHE A 24 -15.79 -5.94 -3.63
N GLY A 25 -16.03 -5.57 -2.37
CA GLY A 25 -15.02 -5.44 -1.31
C GLY A 25 -14.59 -4.01 -0.95
N SER A 26 -15.10 -2.98 -1.65
CA SER A 26 -14.90 -1.55 -1.33
C SER A 26 -15.92 -1.00 -0.32
N LEU A 27 -17.03 -1.71 -0.12
CA LEU A 27 -18.17 -1.27 0.70
C LEU A 27 -17.86 -1.23 2.20
N ASP A 28 -17.00 -2.11 2.71
CA ASP A 28 -16.70 -2.18 4.14
C ASP A 28 -16.13 -0.85 4.68
N TYR A 29 -15.17 -0.27 3.95
CA TYR A 29 -14.52 0.96 4.38
C TYR A 29 -15.48 2.15 4.37
N GLU A 30 -16.31 2.23 3.34
CA GLU A 30 -17.33 3.27 3.21
C GLU A 30 -18.39 3.13 4.30
N GLN A 31 -18.89 1.91 4.51
CA GLN A 31 -19.92 1.62 5.51
C GLN A 31 -19.44 1.99 6.91
N ILE A 32 -18.19 1.66 7.26
CA ILE A 32 -17.59 2.08 8.53
C ILE A 32 -17.53 3.61 8.61
N GLY A 33 -17.11 4.29 7.53
CA GLY A 33 -17.08 5.75 7.46
C GLY A 33 -18.45 6.39 7.69
N ILE A 34 -19.50 5.85 7.07
CA ILE A 34 -20.89 6.29 7.24
C ILE A 34 -21.36 6.05 8.68
N ASN A 35 -21.06 4.87 9.25
CA ASN A 35 -21.49 4.51 10.60
C ASN A 35 -20.84 5.40 11.68
N ILE A 36 -19.59 5.82 11.49
CA ILE A 36 -18.93 6.80 12.35
C ILE A 36 -19.72 8.11 12.39
N LEU A 37 -20.15 8.63 11.23
CA LEU A 37 -20.86 9.90 11.15
C LEU A 37 -22.31 9.81 11.63
N ARG A 38 -23.02 8.71 11.31
CA ARG A 38 -24.44 8.55 11.66
C ARG A 38 -24.66 8.10 13.10
N HIS A 39 -23.76 7.28 13.64
CA HIS A 39 -23.96 6.59 14.92
C HIS A 39 -22.88 6.91 15.95
N GLY A 40 -21.78 7.58 15.58
CA GLY A 40 -20.65 7.82 16.48
C GLY A 40 -19.84 6.56 16.83
N VAL A 41 -20.05 5.45 16.10
CA VAL A 41 -19.45 4.15 16.39
C VAL A 41 -18.70 3.62 15.18
N TYR A 42 -17.44 3.21 15.38
CA TYR A 42 -16.67 2.46 14.38
C TYR A 42 -17.15 1.02 14.34
N THR A 43 -17.89 0.66 13.29
CA THR A 43 -18.49 -0.68 13.10
C THR A 43 -18.92 -0.92 11.66
N LEU A 44 -19.00 -2.19 11.25
CA LEU A 44 -19.71 -2.59 10.02
C LEU A 44 -21.21 -2.72 10.26
N VAL A 45 -21.61 -3.23 11.43
CA VAL A 45 -23.00 -3.53 11.78
C VAL A 45 -23.34 -2.84 13.11
N PRO A 46 -23.99 -1.66 13.08
CA PRO A 46 -24.41 -0.97 14.29
C PRO A 46 -25.33 -1.82 15.17
N PRO A 47 -25.37 -1.60 16.50
CA PRO A 47 -24.61 -0.59 17.26
C PRO A 47 -23.29 -1.11 17.84
N ALA A 48 -22.95 -2.39 17.64
CA ALA A 48 -21.81 -3.02 18.29
C ALA A 48 -20.47 -2.45 17.77
N PRO A 49 -19.58 -1.93 18.63
CA PRO A 49 -18.27 -1.45 18.20
C PRO A 49 -17.40 -2.61 17.71
N MET A 50 -16.61 -2.36 16.67
CA MET A 50 -15.74 -3.36 16.06
C MET A 50 -14.31 -2.84 15.84
N ALA A 51 -13.40 -3.72 15.46
CA ALA A 51 -12.05 -3.40 14.96
C ALA A 51 -11.69 -4.18 13.69
N VAL A 52 -12.71 -4.58 12.91
CA VAL A 52 -12.66 -5.45 11.71
C VAL A 52 -11.84 -4.94 10.52
N ARG A 53 -11.40 -3.68 10.52
CA ARG A 53 -10.54 -3.06 9.49
C ARG A 53 -9.63 -2.05 10.16
N GLU A 54 -8.50 -1.71 9.53
CA GLU A 54 -7.68 -0.61 10.02
C GLU A 54 -8.37 0.75 9.81
N PRO A 55 -8.28 1.66 10.80
CA PRO A 55 -9.14 2.84 10.86
C PRO A 55 -8.76 3.99 9.92
N GLY A 56 -7.52 4.03 9.42
CA GLY A 56 -6.99 5.17 8.69
C GLY A 56 -7.75 5.51 7.40
N TYR A 57 -8.19 4.50 6.65
CA TYR A 57 -8.98 4.74 5.43
C TYR A 57 -10.47 5.04 5.71
N PRO A 58 -11.18 4.30 6.60
CA PRO A 58 -12.52 4.70 7.04
C PRO A 58 -12.59 6.11 7.64
N LEU A 59 -11.60 6.52 8.44
CA LEU A 59 -11.54 7.88 8.99
C LEU A 59 -11.31 8.93 7.90
N PHE A 60 -10.51 8.61 6.88
CA PHE A 60 -10.35 9.46 5.71
C PHE A 60 -11.68 9.65 4.95
N ILE A 61 -12.43 8.57 4.73
CA ILE A 61 -13.78 8.65 4.11
C ILE A 61 -14.74 9.46 4.97
N ALA A 62 -14.81 9.16 6.28
CA ALA A 62 -15.68 9.87 7.21
C ALA A 62 -15.38 11.37 7.23
N GLY A 63 -14.10 11.77 7.23
CA GLY A 63 -13.69 13.17 7.16
C GLY A 63 -14.18 13.87 5.88
N LEU A 64 -14.09 13.20 4.72
CA LEU A 64 -14.60 13.75 3.47
C LEU A 64 -16.13 13.85 3.48
N TYR A 65 -16.83 12.85 4.00
CA TYR A 65 -18.29 12.85 4.09
C TYR A 65 -18.83 13.87 5.10
N ALA A 66 -18.08 14.18 6.16
CA ALA A 66 -18.42 15.25 7.08
C ALA A 66 -18.42 16.63 6.41
N LEU A 67 -17.52 16.85 5.43
CA LEU A 67 -17.36 18.13 4.74
C LEU A 67 -18.27 18.28 3.50
N SER A 68 -18.54 17.18 2.80
CA SER A 68 -19.20 17.19 1.48
C SER A 68 -20.59 16.53 1.47
N GLY A 69 -21.03 15.98 2.61
CA GLY A 69 -22.14 15.03 2.67
C GLY A 69 -21.71 13.64 2.23
N GLN A 70 -22.61 12.65 2.36
CA GLN A 70 -22.36 11.25 1.98
C GLN A 70 -22.35 11.09 0.45
N SER A 71 -21.30 11.61 -0.19
CA SER A 71 -21.11 11.63 -1.64
C SER A 71 -19.83 10.88 -2.01
N PRO A 72 -19.93 9.67 -2.59
CA PRO A 72 -18.75 8.90 -3.00
C PRO A 72 -17.84 9.67 -3.98
N TRP A 73 -18.41 10.59 -4.76
CA TRP A 73 -17.67 11.48 -5.63
C TRP A 73 -16.62 12.33 -4.91
N ALA A 74 -16.88 12.74 -3.66
CA ALA A 74 -15.91 13.46 -2.87
C ALA A 74 -14.66 12.61 -2.60
N VAL A 75 -14.85 11.32 -2.31
CA VAL A 75 -13.75 10.35 -2.09
C VAL A 75 -13.00 10.11 -3.40
N LEU A 76 -13.71 9.88 -4.51
CA LEU A 76 -13.09 9.65 -5.82
C LEU A 76 -12.29 10.88 -6.29
N ALA A 77 -12.82 12.09 -6.13
CA ALA A 77 -12.14 13.33 -6.48
C ALA A 77 -10.89 13.55 -5.60
N ALA A 78 -11.01 13.32 -4.28
CA ALA A 78 -9.87 13.41 -3.37
C ALA A 78 -8.78 12.40 -3.73
N GLN A 79 -9.13 11.16 -4.08
CA GLN A 79 -8.18 10.16 -4.53
C GLN A 79 -7.52 10.52 -5.86
N ALA A 80 -8.25 11.07 -6.83
CA ALA A 80 -7.67 11.56 -8.08
C ALA A 80 -6.65 12.69 -7.83
N ALA A 81 -6.95 13.59 -6.87
CA ALA A 81 -6.03 14.63 -6.43
C ALA A 81 -4.80 14.05 -5.73
N LEU A 82 -4.96 13.10 -4.79
CA LEU A 82 -3.85 12.45 -4.07
C LEU A 82 -2.96 11.62 -5.01
N SER A 83 -3.53 10.93 -5.99
CA SER A 83 -2.77 10.21 -7.00
C SER A 83 -1.96 11.17 -7.89
N THR A 84 -2.54 12.33 -8.27
CA THR A 84 -1.80 13.38 -8.98
C THR A 84 -0.70 14.01 -8.11
N ALA A 85 -0.98 14.22 -6.81
CA ALA A 85 0.02 14.71 -5.86
C ALA A 85 1.18 13.71 -5.70
N THR A 86 0.89 12.40 -5.74
CA THR A 86 1.91 11.35 -5.74
C THR A 86 2.81 11.45 -6.97
N VAL A 87 2.25 11.69 -8.15
CA VAL A 87 3.03 11.93 -9.39
C VAL A 87 3.93 13.16 -9.26
N TYR A 88 3.42 14.23 -8.66
CA TYR A 88 4.25 15.41 -8.36
C TYR A 88 5.38 15.09 -7.39
N LEU A 89 5.12 14.32 -6.33
CA LEU A 89 6.15 13.88 -5.39
C LEU A 89 7.20 12.98 -6.07
N VAL A 90 6.80 12.10 -6.98
CA VAL A 90 7.71 11.30 -7.81
C VAL A 90 8.68 12.21 -8.59
N PHE A 91 8.16 13.23 -9.26
CA PHE A 91 8.99 14.22 -9.96
C PHE A 91 9.97 14.92 -9.00
N ARG A 92 9.47 15.40 -7.86
CA ARG A 92 10.30 16.13 -6.87
C ARG A 92 11.38 15.26 -6.26
N LEU A 93 11.07 14.01 -5.91
CA LEU A 93 12.02 13.05 -5.35
C LEU A 93 13.09 12.66 -6.38
N ALA A 94 12.70 12.40 -7.63
CA ALA A 94 13.63 12.12 -8.70
C ALA A 94 14.59 13.29 -8.96
N LEU A 95 14.08 14.53 -8.89
CA LEU A 95 14.90 15.74 -9.03
C LEU A 95 15.91 15.91 -7.88
N LEU A 96 15.50 15.58 -6.65
CA LEU A 96 16.37 15.68 -5.46
C LEU A 96 17.46 14.60 -5.43
N ILE A 97 17.16 13.40 -5.93
CA ILE A 97 18.07 12.24 -5.82
C ILE A 97 18.96 12.11 -7.04
N PHE A 98 18.44 12.39 -8.23
CA PHE A 98 19.13 12.25 -9.49
C PHE A 98 19.37 13.61 -10.15
N ASP A 99 18.59 13.93 -11.18
CA ASP A 99 18.84 15.05 -12.07
C ASP A 99 17.54 15.45 -12.82
N PRO A 100 17.51 16.62 -13.47
CA PRO A 100 16.32 17.08 -14.19
C PRO A 100 15.83 16.15 -15.30
N ARG A 101 16.72 15.43 -16.00
CA ARG A 101 16.33 14.50 -17.08
C ARG A 101 15.62 13.29 -16.48
N THR A 102 16.18 12.70 -15.43
CA THR A 102 15.56 11.60 -14.67
C THR A 102 14.21 12.02 -14.08
N SER A 103 14.11 13.25 -13.55
CA SER A 103 12.85 13.77 -12.98
C SER A 103 11.73 13.89 -14.01
N ARG A 104 12.03 14.38 -15.21
CA ARG A 104 11.04 14.47 -16.30
C ARG A 104 10.60 13.10 -16.77
N ALA A 105 11.53 12.16 -16.93
CA ALA A 105 11.20 10.78 -17.29
C ALA A 105 10.29 10.13 -16.21
N ALA A 106 10.62 10.28 -14.93
CA ALA A 106 9.80 9.76 -13.82
C ALA A 106 8.40 10.38 -13.79
N LEU A 107 8.29 11.69 -14.04
CA LEU A 107 7.01 12.40 -14.15
C LEU A 107 6.13 11.79 -15.24
N TRP A 108 6.67 11.59 -16.45
CA TRP A 108 5.93 10.99 -17.56
C TRP A 108 5.50 9.56 -17.22
N ILE A 109 6.43 8.72 -16.79
CA ILE A 109 6.15 7.31 -16.45
C ILE A 109 5.05 7.22 -15.38
N ALA A 110 5.12 8.00 -14.30
CA ALA A 110 4.14 7.97 -13.22
C ALA A 110 2.78 8.58 -13.60
N SER A 111 2.76 9.57 -14.51
CA SER A 111 1.51 10.18 -14.99
C SER A 111 0.61 9.17 -15.69
N PHE A 112 1.22 8.27 -16.48
CA PHE A 112 0.53 7.26 -17.29
C PHE A 112 0.62 5.84 -16.72
N TYR A 113 1.14 5.66 -15.50
CA TYR A 113 1.20 4.34 -14.87
C TYR A 113 -0.23 3.82 -14.64
N PRO A 114 -0.63 2.67 -15.23
CA PRO A 114 -2.03 2.27 -15.26
C PRO A 114 -2.68 2.15 -13.89
N TYR A 115 -1.97 1.60 -12.90
CA TYR A 115 -2.55 1.42 -11.56
C TYR A 115 -2.77 2.74 -10.82
N PHE A 116 -1.96 3.78 -11.07
CA PHE A 116 -2.21 5.11 -10.50
C PHE A 116 -3.42 5.79 -11.12
N CYS A 117 -3.87 5.33 -12.29
CA CYS A 117 -5.10 5.79 -12.95
C CYS A 117 -6.31 4.94 -12.52
N TYR A 118 -6.10 3.64 -12.31
CA TYR A 118 -7.14 2.66 -12.00
C TYR A 118 -7.66 2.78 -10.55
N TYR A 119 -6.78 2.75 -9.55
CA TYR A 119 -7.20 2.68 -8.15
C TYR A 119 -7.95 3.91 -7.59
N PRO A 120 -7.73 5.15 -8.10
CA PRO A 120 -8.55 6.29 -7.69
C PRO A 120 -10.04 6.14 -7.97
N GLY A 121 -10.43 5.26 -8.93
CA GLY A 121 -11.82 4.97 -9.25
C GLY A 121 -12.53 4.02 -8.28
N PHE A 122 -11.85 3.55 -7.22
CA PHE A 122 -12.39 2.63 -6.23
C PHE A 122 -12.16 3.14 -4.82
N LEU A 123 -13.05 2.82 -3.89
CA LEU A 123 -12.91 3.18 -2.48
C LEU A 123 -11.92 2.20 -1.80
N PHE A 124 -10.65 2.34 -2.18
CA PHE A 124 -9.53 1.52 -1.76
C PHE A 124 -8.37 2.37 -1.23
N ARG A 125 -7.73 1.89 -0.17
CA ARG A 125 -6.57 2.53 0.47
C ARG A 125 -5.33 2.64 -0.42
N GLU A 126 -5.30 1.90 -1.52
CA GLU A 126 -4.21 1.79 -2.48
C GLU A 126 -3.85 3.11 -3.20
N THR A 127 -4.70 4.14 -3.13
CA THR A 127 -4.36 5.50 -3.59
C THR A 127 -3.75 6.36 -2.48
N LEU A 128 -4.24 6.22 -1.25
CA LEU A 128 -3.78 6.99 -0.09
C LEU A 128 -2.37 6.56 0.35
N LEU A 129 -2.10 5.25 0.39
CA LEU A 129 -0.82 4.68 0.83
C LEU A 129 0.41 5.18 0.04
N PRO A 130 0.45 5.15 -1.31
CA PRO A 130 1.60 5.66 -2.06
C PRO A 130 1.83 7.16 -1.87
N PHE A 131 0.76 7.94 -1.67
CA PHE A 131 0.86 9.36 -1.34
C PHE A 131 1.55 9.54 0.02
N LEU A 132 1.06 8.86 1.06
CA LEU A 132 1.63 8.94 2.41
C LEU A 132 3.10 8.53 2.44
N ALA A 133 3.45 7.41 1.78
CA ALA A 133 4.83 6.94 1.69
C ALA A 133 5.74 7.92 0.94
N SER A 134 5.28 8.47 -0.18
CA SER A 134 6.06 9.45 -0.96
C SER A 134 6.22 10.76 -0.21
N ALA A 135 5.18 11.23 0.47
CA ALA A 135 5.20 12.47 1.24
C ALA A 135 6.12 12.32 2.47
N ALA A 136 6.04 11.19 3.19
CA ALA A 136 6.92 10.91 4.31
C ALA A 136 8.39 10.85 3.86
N PHE A 137 8.67 10.21 2.72
CA PHE A 137 10.01 10.16 2.14
C PHE A 137 10.50 11.58 1.80
N PHE A 138 9.65 12.37 1.14
CA PHE A 138 9.99 13.73 0.73
C PHE A 138 10.27 14.66 1.92
N VAL A 139 9.42 14.64 2.95
CA VAL A 139 9.62 15.44 4.18
C VAL A 139 10.92 15.04 4.88
N SER A 140 11.17 13.74 5.05
CA SER A 140 12.40 13.24 5.67
C SER A 140 13.67 13.56 4.88
N LEU A 141 13.56 13.71 3.55
CA LEU A 141 14.69 14.04 2.68
C LEU A 141 14.95 15.56 2.60
N ARG A 142 13.90 16.39 2.62
CA ARG A 142 14.00 17.83 2.29
C ARG A 142 14.24 18.73 3.51
N SER A 143 13.83 18.26 4.69
CA SER A 143 13.76 19.05 5.92
C SER A 143 14.34 18.27 7.11
N SER A 144 14.72 18.98 8.17
CA SER A 144 15.27 18.37 9.39
C SER A 144 14.67 18.99 10.66
N GLY A 145 14.93 18.37 11.81
CA GLY A 145 14.46 18.84 13.11
C GLY A 145 13.02 18.43 13.44
N VAL A 146 12.41 19.15 14.39
CA VAL A 146 11.11 18.81 15.00
C VAL A 146 9.97 18.80 13.98
N GLY A 147 9.89 19.82 13.12
CA GLY A 147 8.82 19.90 12.12
C GLY A 147 8.87 18.76 11.09
N ALA A 148 10.07 18.41 10.62
CA ALA A 148 10.26 17.26 9.73
C ALA A 148 9.92 15.93 10.44
N GLY A 149 10.32 15.79 11.71
CA GLY A 149 9.98 14.65 12.54
C GLY A 149 8.48 14.48 12.74
N ALA A 150 7.79 15.54 13.15
CA ALA A 150 6.34 15.55 13.33
C ALA A 150 5.60 15.24 12.03
N GLY A 151 5.99 15.88 10.91
CA GLY A 151 5.39 15.64 9.60
C GLY A 151 5.59 14.20 9.11
N ALA A 152 6.82 13.68 9.17
CA ALA A 152 7.11 12.30 8.80
C ALA A 152 6.42 11.29 9.73
N GLY A 153 6.35 11.58 11.03
CA GLY A 153 5.69 10.74 12.03
C GLY A 153 4.18 10.69 11.83
N GLY A 154 3.55 11.82 11.51
CA GLY A 154 2.13 11.88 11.17
C GLY A 154 1.79 11.06 9.92
N LEU A 155 2.58 11.24 8.85
CA LEU A 155 2.37 10.52 7.60
C LEU A 155 2.61 9.01 7.75
N ALA A 156 3.69 8.61 8.43
CA ALA A 156 4.02 7.20 8.65
C ALA A 156 3.04 6.54 9.66
N GLY A 157 2.65 7.24 10.71
CA GLY A 157 1.63 6.79 11.66
C GLY A 157 0.27 6.58 10.99
N TRP A 158 -0.16 7.50 10.13
CA TRP A 158 -1.40 7.34 9.36
C TRP A 158 -1.31 6.18 8.36
N MET A 159 -0.15 5.97 7.75
CA MET A 159 0.10 4.83 6.88
C MET A 159 -0.06 3.50 7.63
N CYS A 160 0.50 3.39 8.85
CA CYS A 160 0.31 2.24 9.73
C CYS A 160 -1.17 2.02 10.10
N LEU A 161 -1.90 3.10 10.43
CA LEU A 161 -3.34 3.05 10.69
C LEU A 161 -4.16 2.72 9.44
N THR A 162 -3.60 2.84 8.25
CA THR A 162 -4.27 2.51 6.99
C THR A 162 -4.03 1.06 6.60
N ASN A 163 -2.89 0.47 6.97
CA ASN A 163 -2.57 -0.93 6.77
C ASN A 163 -1.54 -1.42 7.80
N THR A 164 -1.93 -2.38 8.62
CA THR A 164 -1.12 -2.92 9.72
C THR A 164 0.22 -3.49 9.24
N ALA A 165 0.24 -4.10 8.06
CA ALA A 165 1.45 -4.70 7.49
C ALA A 165 2.53 -3.64 7.19
N LEU A 166 2.23 -2.34 7.26
CA LEU A 166 3.17 -1.25 7.06
C LEU A 166 3.80 -0.73 8.38
N THR A 167 3.54 -1.40 9.51
CA THR A 167 4.22 -1.09 10.79
C THR A 167 5.75 -1.14 10.65
N PRO A 168 6.37 -2.18 10.04
CA PRO A 168 7.82 -2.19 9.84
C PRO A 168 8.31 -1.06 8.94
N LEU A 169 7.51 -0.68 7.93
CA LEU A 169 7.83 0.45 7.05
C LEU A 169 7.79 1.79 7.81
N THR A 170 6.89 1.94 8.78
CA THR A 170 6.85 3.10 9.68
C THR A 170 8.13 3.22 10.51
N ALA A 171 8.63 2.10 11.05
CA ALA A 171 9.93 2.08 11.73
C ALA A 171 11.09 2.42 10.78
N ALA A 172 11.04 1.93 9.54
CA ALA A 172 12.04 2.25 8.52
C ALA A 172 12.07 3.76 8.18
N PHE A 173 10.92 4.46 8.20
CA PHE A 173 10.88 5.92 8.08
C PHE A 173 11.56 6.64 9.26
N GLY A 174 11.38 6.16 10.49
CA GLY A 174 12.10 6.68 11.65
C GLY A 174 13.61 6.49 11.53
N ALA A 175 14.05 5.31 11.09
CA ALA A 175 15.47 5.03 10.84
C ALA A 175 16.04 5.90 9.70
N PHE A 176 15.27 6.10 8.63
CA PHE A 176 15.65 6.98 7.53
C PHE A 176 15.79 8.44 8.00
N LEU A 177 14.84 8.93 8.79
CA LEU A 177 14.90 10.26 9.37
C LEU A 177 16.13 10.42 10.29
N ALA A 178 16.42 9.41 11.12
CA ALA A 178 17.60 9.40 11.99
C ALA A 178 18.90 9.50 11.18
N TRP A 179 18.94 8.82 10.03
CA TRP A 179 20.10 8.76 9.15
C TRP A 179 20.34 10.09 8.41
N GLN A 180 19.28 10.82 8.05
CA GLN A 180 19.37 12.11 7.35
C GLN A 180 19.75 13.29 8.26
N GLN A 181 19.57 13.15 9.57
CA GLN A 181 19.75 14.26 10.50
C GLN A 181 21.12 14.24 11.18
N GLU A 182 21.69 15.43 11.33
CA GLU A 182 22.90 15.66 12.13
C GLU A 182 22.76 15.06 13.54
N PRO A 183 23.79 14.37 14.07
CA PRO A 183 23.73 13.68 15.35
C PRO A 183 23.21 14.54 16.51
N ALA A 184 23.58 15.83 16.54
CA ALA A 184 23.17 16.78 17.58
C ALA A 184 21.66 17.13 17.55
N ARG A 185 21.00 17.02 16.39
CA ARG A 185 19.59 17.41 16.19
C ARG A 185 18.66 16.22 15.99
N ARG A 186 19.20 15.04 15.66
CA ARG A 186 18.43 13.84 15.32
C ARG A 186 17.42 13.45 16.40
N TRP A 187 17.78 13.56 17.69
CA TRP A 187 16.93 13.08 18.77
C TRP A 187 15.64 13.90 18.90
N LYS A 188 15.67 15.21 18.64
CA LYS A 188 14.47 16.06 18.66
C LYS A 188 13.51 15.71 17.53
N GLY A 189 14.04 15.49 16.33
CA GLY A 189 13.26 15.02 15.18
C GLY A 189 12.68 13.63 15.41
N LEU A 190 13.48 12.70 15.96
CA LEU A 190 13.02 11.35 16.27
C LEU A 190 12.01 11.29 17.40
N LEU A 191 12.18 12.12 18.43
CA LEU A 191 11.20 12.24 19.50
C LEU A 191 9.88 12.79 18.94
N ALA A 192 9.92 13.84 18.13
CA ALA A 192 8.72 14.36 17.46
C ALA A 192 8.06 13.31 16.56
N PHE A 193 8.84 12.56 15.79
CA PHE A 193 8.36 11.44 14.98
C PHE A 193 7.66 10.38 15.84
N ALA A 194 8.32 9.92 16.90
CA ALA A 194 7.83 8.87 17.78
C ALA A 194 6.57 9.32 18.55
N LEU A 195 6.53 10.56 19.03
CA LEU A 195 5.37 11.13 19.72
C LEU A 195 4.17 11.27 18.79
N VAL A 196 4.36 11.80 17.58
CA VAL A 196 3.24 11.98 16.64
C VAL A 196 2.75 10.62 16.12
N ALA A 197 3.63 9.76 15.62
CA ALA A 197 3.25 8.43 15.15
C ALA A 197 2.64 7.60 16.29
N GLY A 198 3.25 7.63 17.47
CA GLY A 198 2.80 6.94 18.67
C GLY A 198 1.47 7.47 19.20
N SER A 199 1.17 8.77 19.07
CA SER A 199 -0.12 9.33 19.46
C SER A 199 -1.26 8.86 18.55
N LEU A 200 -1.02 8.75 17.24
CA LEU A 200 -2.00 8.23 16.29
C LEU A 200 -2.31 6.75 16.55
N MET A 201 -1.24 5.94 16.63
CA MET A 201 -1.37 4.50 16.91
C MET A 201 -1.93 4.24 18.32
N GLY A 202 -1.44 4.99 19.30
CA GLY A 202 -1.83 4.92 20.70
C GLY A 202 -3.27 5.35 20.93
N GLY A 203 -3.77 6.37 20.21
CA GLY A 203 -5.17 6.80 20.29
C GLY A 203 -6.13 5.69 19.84
N TRP A 204 -5.81 4.99 18.75
CA TRP A 204 -6.60 3.85 18.30
C TRP A 204 -6.51 2.66 19.28
N LEU A 205 -5.31 2.36 19.76
CA LEU A 205 -5.10 1.32 20.78
C LEU A 205 -5.88 1.61 22.06
N LEU A 206 -5.88 2.87 22.53
CA LEU A 206 -6.63 3.32 23.69
C LEU A 206 -8.13 3.16 23.49
N ARG A 207 -8.66 3.54 22.31
CA ARG A 207 -10.06 3.29 21.95
C ARG A 207 -10.39 1.81 22.06
N ASN A 208 -9.54 0.93 21.54
CA ASN A 208 -9.78 -0.52 21.59
C ASN A 208 -9.70 -1.06 23.01
N ALA A 209 -8.79 -0.57 23.84
CA ALA A 209 -8.71 -0.93 25.25
C ALA A 209 -9.95 -0.48 26.04
N LEU A 210 -10.47 0.72 25.78
CA LEU A 210 -11.62 1.27 26.49
C LEU A 210 -12.96 0.67 26.03
N VAL A 211 -13.15 0.56 24.70
CA VAL A 211 -14.42 0.17 24.08
C VAL A 211 -14.51 -1.35 23.88
N MET A 212 -13.47 -1.96 23.31
CA MET A 212 -13.44 -3.40 23.01
C MET A 212 -12.90 -4.24 24.18
N LYS A 213 -12.37 -3.60 25.23
CA LYS A 213 -11.68 -4.26 26.36
C LYS A 213 -10.57 -5.20 25.91
N ALA A 214 -9.89 -4.84 24.81
CA ALA A 214 -8.88 -5.68 24.17
C ALA A 214 -7.69 -4.87 23.67
N PHE A 215 -6.49 -5.47 23.76
CA PHE A 215 -5.27 -4.92 23.17
C PHE A 215 -5.25 -5.22 21.67
N ILE A 216 -5.72 -4.27 20.86
CA ILE A 216 -5.74 -4.36 19.40
C ILE A 216 -5.02 -3.13 18.84
N PRO A 217 -3.74 -3.25 18.45
CA PRO A 217 -2.97 -2.10 17.94
C PRO A 217 -3.53 -1.52 16.63
N THR A 218 -4.18 -2.34 15.80
CA THR A 218 -4.67 -1.91 14.49
C THR A 218 -6.00 -2.55 14.11
N SER A 219 -6.08 -3.85 13.83
CA SER A 219 -7.33 -4.51 13.43
C SER A 219 -7.38 -5.96 13.85
N THR A 220 -8.59 -6.50 13.88
CA THR A 220 -8.89 -7.94 14.06
C THR A 220 -8.89 -8.70 12.72
N SER A 221 -8.67 -8.01 11.59
CA SER A 221 -8.57 -8.65 10.27
C SER A 221 -7.31 -9.50 10.15
N LEU A 222 -6.24 -9.13 10.87
CA LEU A 222 -4.93 -9.76 10.76
C LEU A 222 -4.99 -11.27 11.03
N GLY A 223 -5.79 -11.74 11.99
CA GLY A 223 -5.93 -13.16 12.27
C GLY A 223 -6.44 -13.95 11.06
N VAL A 224 -7.55 -13.49 10.46
CA VAL A 224 -8.12 -14.09 9.24
C VAL A 224 -7.09 -14.07 8.10
N GLU A 225 -6.44 -12.92 7.88
CA GLU A 225 -5.45 -12.77 6.80
C GLU A 225 -4.26 -13.72 6.98
N MET A 226 -3.76 -13.88 8.21
CA MET A 226 -2.70 -14.83 8.55
C MET A 226 -3.14 -16.28 8.36
N TYR A 227 -4.32 -16.65 8.86
CA TYR A 227 -4.83 -18.01 8.70
C TYR A 227 -4.96 -18.37 7.22
N VAL A 228 -5.62 -17.54 6.42
CA VAL A 228 -5.76 -17.76 4.98
C VAL A 228 -4.39 -17.81 4.29
N ALA A 229 -3.42 -16.99 4.72
CA ALA A 229 -2.08 -17.01 4.15
C ALA A 229 -1.33 -18.33 4.42
N PHE A 230 -1.66 -19.06 5.48
CA PHE A 230 -0.93 -20.27 5.89
C PHE A 230 -1.71 -21.57 5.64
N SER A 231 -3.03 -21.51 5.52
CA SER A 231 -3.89 -22.65 5.18
C SER A 231 -4.08 -22.81 3.67
N VAL A 232 -4.03 -21.71 2.90
CA VAL A 232 -4.21 -21.73 1.44
C VAL A 232 -2.87 -21.51 0.75
N PRO A 233 -2.35 -22.52 0.01
CA PRO A 233 -1.17 -22.39 -0.82
C PRO A 233 -1.23 -21.14 -1.69
N TYR A 234 -0.09 -20.46 -1.83
CA TYR A 234 -0.07 -19.20 -2.55
C TYR A 234 -0.65 -19.32 -3.96
N GLU A 235 -0.40 -20.42 -4.67
CA GLU A 235 -0.75 -20.70 -6.07
C GLU A 235 -2.25 -20.61 -6.34
N ILE A 236 -3.05 -21.14 -5.43
CA ILE A 236 -4.50 -21.33 -5.61
C ILE A 236 -5.34 -20.23 -4.96
N ARG A 237 -4.71 -19.16 -4.44
CA ARG A 237 -5.45 -18.03 -3.87
C ARG A 237 -6.27 -17.25 -4.89
N GLY A 238 -7.54 -17.04 -4.57
CA GLY A 238 -8.53 -16.38 -5.41
C GLY A 238 -9.07 -17.26 -6.55
N THR A 239 -8.85 -18.58 -6.49
CA THR A 239 -9.47 -19.56 -7.39
C THR A 239 -10.60 -20.30 -6.65
N PRO A 240 -11.51 -21.00 -7.35
CA PRO A 240 -12.52 -21.84 -6.71
C PRO A 240 -11.95 -22.93 -5.78
N GLU A 241 -10.68 -23.30 -5.94
CA GLU A 241 -10.03 -24.27 -5.05
C GLU A 241 -9.75 -23.68 -3.67
N GLN A 242 -9.55 -22.37 -3.55
CA GLN A 242 -9.50 -21.70 -2.25
C GLN A 242 -10.80 -21.95 -1.46
N ASP A 243 -11.95 -21.82 -2.13
CA ASP A 243 -13.26 -21.99 -1.48
C ASP A 243 -13.49 -23.45 -1.06
N ARG A 244 -12.84 -24.42 -1.71
CA ARG A 244 -12.85 -25.83 -1.26
C ARG A 244 -12.04 -26.04 0.03
N ILE A 245 -10.96 -25.28 0.23
CA ILE A 245 -10.12 -25.38 1.44
C ILE A 245 -10.78 -24.64 2.60
N LEU A 246 -11.25 -23.41 2.36
CA LEU A 246 -11.88 -22.60 3.39
C LEU A 246 -13.32 -23.06 3.68
N GLY A 247 -13.96 -23.77 2.76
CA GLY A 247 -15.37 -24.13 2.84
C GLY A 247 -16.27 -22.94 2.53
N ARG A 248 -17.50 -23.23 2.11
CA ARG A 248 -18.59 -22.26 1.98
C ARG A 248 -19.21 -21.98 3.36
N PRO A 249 -19.90 -20.84 3.55
CA PRO A 249 -20.63 -20.60 4.79
C PRO A 249 -21.57 -21.77 5.12
N GLY A 250 -21.40 -22.35 6.31
CA GLY A 250 -22.15 -23.53 6.77
C GLY A 250 -21.40 -24.87 6.62
N ASP A 251 -20.28 -24.92 5.90
CA ASP A 251 -19.45 -26.13 5.81
C ASP A 251 -18.70 -26.38 7.14
N ASP A 252 -18.43 -27.65 7.47
CA ASP A 252 -17.71 -28.04 8.70
C ASP A 252 -16.18 -27.96 8.55
N THR A 253 -15.69 -26.81 8.08
CA THR A 253 -14.25 -26.52 8.04
C THR A 253 -13.81 -25.76 9.28
N GLU A 254 -12.52 -25.86 9.64
CA GLU A 254 -11.96 -25.08 10.75
C GLU A 254 -12.15 -23.57 10.51
N PHE A 255 -12.03 -23.11 9.27
CA PHE A 255 -12.26 -21.72 8.90
C PHE A 255 -13.68 -21.25 9.20
N GLN A 256 -14.69 -22.04 8.83
CA GLN A 256 -16.10 -21.68 9.05
C GLN A 256 -16.53 -21.84 10.51
N ARG A 257 -15.98 -22.81 11.24
CA ARG A 257 -16.22 -22.91 12.70
C ARG A 257 -15.69 -21.69 13.45
N ILE A 258 -14.56 -21.13 13.03
CA ILE A 258 -13.98 -19.94 13.65
C ILE A 258 -14.72 -18.65 13.19
N SER A 259 -15.26 -18.62 11.96
CA SER A 259 -15.88 -17.42 11.38
C SER A 259 -17.18 -17.00 12.10
N VAL A 260 -17.87 -17.94 12.74
CA VAL A 260 -19.12 -17.71 13.48
C VAL A 260 -18.90 -17.27 14.94
N LEU A 261 -17.67 -17.31 15.45
CA LEU A 261 -17.34 -16.87 16.79
C LEU A 261 -17.42 -15.33 16.92
N PRO A 262 -17.61 -14.78 18.12
CA PRO A 262 -17.46 -13.35 18.37
C PRO A 262 -16.12 -12.81 17.84
N GLU A 263 -16.10 -11.58 17.32
CA GLU A 263 -14.95 -10.99 16.60
C GLU A 263 -13.59 -11.21 17.30
N LEU A 264 -13.51 -10.98 18.62
CA LEU A 264 -12.28 -11.13 19.39
C LEU A 264 -11.83 -12.58 19.53
N GLU A 265 -12.79 -13.48 19.75
CA GLU A 265 -12.53 -14.92 19.86
C GLU A 265 -12.13 -15.50 18.52
N SER A 266 -12.84 -15.11 17.46
CA SER A 266 -12.56 -15.47 16.08
C SER A 266 -11.14 -15.06 15.69
N ASN A 267 -10.76 -13.78 15.92
CA ASN A 267 -9.42 -13.30 15.63
C ASN A 267 -8.33 -14.06 16.39
N ARG A 268 -8.52 -14.31 17.70
CA ARG A 268 -7.56 -15.10 18.50
C ARG A 268 -7.44 -16.53 17.99
N ALA A 269 -8.56 -17.19 17.69
CA ALA A 269 -8.58 -18.55 17.17
C ALA A 269 -7.89 -18.65 15.81
N TYR A 270 -8.12 -17.70 14.90
CA TYR A 270 -7.41 -17.67 13.62
C TYR A 270 -5.90 -17.46 13.78
N VAL A 271 -5.45 -16.56 14.66
CA VAL A 271 -4.02 -16.37 14.94
C VAL A 271 -3.39 -17.66 15.48
N LEU A 272 -4.04 -18.29 16.47
CA LEU A 272 -3.53 -19.54 17.06
C LEU A 272 -3.48 -20.67 16.03
N ALA A 273 -4.52 -20.81 15.20
CA ALA A 273 -4.56 -21.83 14.15
C ALA A 273 -3.50 -21.56 13.07
N ALA A 274 -3.28 -20.29 12.69
CA ALA A 274 -2.20 -19.91 11.78
C ALA A 274 -0.82 -20.29 12.35
N LEU A 275 -0.55 -19.93 13.61
CA LEU A 275 0.72 -20.28 14.28
C LEU A 275 0.90 -21.80 14.38
N ARG A 276 -0.17 -22.55 14.66
CA ARG A 276 -0.16 -24.02 14.67
C ARG A 276 0.22 -24.60 13.31
N LEU A 277 -0.36 -24.07 12.22
CA LEU A 277 -0.04 -24.49 10.85
C LEU A 277 1.43 -24.19 10.50
N ALA A 278 1.92 -23.00 10.84
CA ALA A 278 3.30 -22.61 10.59
C ALA A 278 4.30 -23.50 11.36
N ALA A 279 4.01 -23.82 12.63
CA ALA A 279 4.83 -24.69 13.46
C ALA A 279 4.81 -26.16 12.97
N ALA A 280 3.68 -26.64 12.48
CA ALA A 280 3.54 -28.01 11.97
C ALA A 280 4.25 -28.22 10.61
N ARG A 281 4.45 -27.16 9.83
CA ARG A 281 5.02 -27.22 8.47
C ARG A 281 5.99 -26.07 8.19
N PRO A 282 7.12 -25.96 8.91
CA PRO A 282 8.00 -24.80 8.83
C PRO A 282 8.61 -24.62 7.43
N TRP A 283 8.91 -25.72 6.73
CA TRP A 283 9.44 -25.68 5.37
C TRP A 283 8.39 -25.18 4.37
N SER A 284 7.17 -25.74 4.40
CA SER A 284 6.07 -25.27 3.54
C SER A 284 5.76 -23.81 3.80
N PHE A 285 5.74 -23.39 5.08
CA PHE A 285 5.57 -21.99 5.46
C PHE A 285 6.67 -21.08 4.87
N ALA A 286 7.94 -21.49 4.92
CA ALA A 286 9.04 -20.73 4.32
C ALA A 286 8.90 -20.63 2.80
N MET A 287 8.50 -21.72 2.13
CA MET A 287 8.23 -21.73 0.68
C MET A 287 7.03 -20.85 0.32
N ASP A 288 5.97 -20.85 1.12
CA ASP A 288 4.81 -19.98 0.96
C ASP A 288 5.17 -18.50 1.14
N CYS A 289 6.05 -18.18 2.09
CA CYS A 289 6.60 -16.84 2.27
C CYS A 289 7.43 -16.41 1.04
N ALA A 290 8.29 -17.29 0.54
CA ALA A 290 9.05 -17.04 -0.70
C ALA A 290 8.13 -16.87 -1.91
N GLY A 291 7.10 -17.71 -2.04
CA GLY A 291 6.08 -17.61 -3.08
C GLY A 291 5.35 -16.28 -3.05
N ARG A 292 5.01 -15.76 -1.86
CA ARG A 292 4.45 -14.42 -1.67
C ARG A 292 5.44 -13.30 -1.97
N PHE A 293 6.71 -13.47 -1.59
CA PHE A 293 7.79 -12.52 -1.84
C PHE A 293 7.93 -12.25 -3.35
N PHE A 294 8.12 -13.31 -4.14
CA PHE A 294 8.21 -13.19 -5.61
C PHE A 294 6.86 -12.87 -6.24
N GLY A 295 5.80 -13.43 -5.68
CA GLY A 295 4.43 -13.26 -6.15
C GLY A 295 3.92 -11.82 -6.10
N LEU A 296 4.38 -11.03 -5.12
CA LEU A 296 4.10 -9.59 -5.01
C LEU A 296 4.64 -8.82 -6.23
N TRP A 297 5.81 -9.22 -6.73
CA TRP A 297 6.53 -8.55 -7.83
C TRP A 297 6.27 -9.17 -9.20
N ARG A 298 5.29 -10.06 -9.31
CA ARG A 298 4.93 -10.65 -10.60
C ARG A 298 4.39 -9.59 -11.56
N ILE A 299 4.76 -9.73 -12.84
CA ILE A 299 4.32 -8.85 -13.92
C ILE A 299 2.85 -9.13 -14.26
N VAL A 300 2.52 -10.40 -14.53
CA VAL A 300 1.17 -10.78 -14.98
C VAL A 300 0.31 -11.21 -13.79
N PRO A 301 -0.85 -10.57 -13.53
CA PRO A 301 -1.75 -10.98 -12.47
C PRO A 301 -2.34 -12.38 -12.73
N ARG A 302 -2.73 -13.10 -11.66
CA ARG A 302 -3.46 -14.38 -11.82
C ARG A 302 -4.84 -14.06 -12.33
N ASP A 303 -5.36 -14.97 -13.13
CA ASP A 303 -6.76 -14.99 -13.51
C ASP A 303 -7.59 -15.06 -12.24
N ARG A 304 -8.34 -14.01 -12.00
CA ARG A 304 -9.42 -13.97 -11.02
C ARG A 304 -10.70 -13.70 -11.80
N ALA A 305 -11.84 -13.86 -11.15
CA ALA A 305 -13.11 -13.34 -11.66
C ALA A 305 -13.10 -11.80 -11.65
N TYR A 306 -12.26 -11.19 -12.51
CA TYR A 306 -12.27 -9.76 -12.74
C TYR A 306 -13.52 -9.43 -13.57
N THR A 307 -14.08 -8.25 -13.34
CA THR A 307 -15.13 -7.66 -14.20
C THR A 307 -14.62 -7.34 -15.61
N HIS A 308 -13.31 -7.42 -15.85
CA HIS A 308 -12.63 -7.09 -17.09
C HIS A 308 -12.09 -8.33 -17.81
N ARG A 309 -11.99 -8.27 -19.14
CA ARG A 309 -11.39 -9.33 -19.95
C ARG A 309 -9.95 -9.60 -19.50
N THR A 310 -9.68 -10.84 -19.09
CA THR A 310 -8.38 -11.30 -18.59
C THR A 310 -7.23 -11.00 -19.56
N SER A 311 -7.42 -11.17 -20.87
CA SER A 311 -6.41 -10.89 -21.89
C SER A 311 -5.99 -9.41 -21.92
N ALA A 312 -6.92 -8.48 -21.77
CA ALA A 312 -6.64 -7.05 -21.72
C ALA A 312 -5.86 -6.67 -20.46
N VAL A 313 -6.22 -7.27 -19.31
CA VAL A 313 -5.49 -7.07 -18.04
C VAL A 313 -4.06 -7.59 -18.15
N ARG A 314 -3.85 -8.76 -18.75
CA ARG A 314 -2.50 -9.32 -18.97
C ARG A 314 -1.67 -8.45 -19.92
N LEU A 315 -2.25 -8.00 -21.03
CA LEU A 315 -1.57 -7.11 -21.97
C LEU A 315 -1.17 -5.79 -21.29
N LEU A 316 -2.09 -5.16 -20.56
CA LEU A 316 -1.81 -3.92 -19.83
C LEU A 316 -0.70 -4.12 -18.81
N ALA A 317 -0.71 -5.24 -18.07
CA ALA A 317 0.31 -5.57 -17.10
C ALA A 317 1.70 -5.81 -17.74
N LEU A 318 1.75 -6.44 -18.93
CA LEU A 318 2.99 -6.57 -19.70
C LEU A 318 3.48 -5.22 -20.22
N LEU A 319 2.57 -4.38 -20.72
CA LEU A 319 2.87 -3.04 -21.21
C LEU A 319 3.19 -2.03 -20.10
N SER A 320 2.97 -2.38 -18.82
CA SER A 320 3.40 -1.58 -17.67
C SER A 320 4.55 -2.25 -16.92
N ASP A 321 4.26 -3.31 -16.18
CA ASP A 321 5.19 -3.91 -15.23
C ASP A 321 6.31 -4.71 -15.93
N GLY A 322 6.08 -5.14 -17.18
CA GLY A 322 7.03 -5.91 -17.97
C GLY A 322 8.35 -5.18 -18.24
N TRP A 323 8.33 -3.85 -18.38
CA TRP A 323 9.53 -3.03 -18.52
C TRP A 323 9.82 -2.19 -17.27
N VAL A 324 8.79 -1.82 -16.49
CA VAL A 324 8.98 -1.02 -15.26
C VAL A 324 9.88 -1.75 -14.26
N LEU A 325 9.64 -3.04 -14.00
CA LEU A 325 10.37 -3.78 -12.97
C LEU A 325 11.83 -4.07 -13.37
N PRO A 326 12.14 -4.59 -14.57
CA PRO A 326 13.54 -4.81 -14.97
C PRO A 326 14.35 -3.50 -15.02
N LEU A 327 13.77 -2.42 -15.53
CA LEU A 327 14.47 -1.13 -15.56
C LEU A 327 14.59 -0.48 -14.19
N ALA A 328 13.67 -0.75 -13.25
CA ALA A 328 13.83 -0.34 -11.86
C ALA A 328 15.02 -1.02 -11.20
N LEU A 329 15.24 -2.32 -11.46
CA LEU A 329 16.43 -3.03 -10.97
C LEU A 329 17.72 -2.42 -11.57
N ALA A 330 17.74 -2.13 -12.87
CA ALA A 330 18.87 -1.42 -13.48
C ALA A 330 19.08 -0.04 -12.82
N GLY A 331 18.02 0.73 -12.60
CA GLY A 331 18.07 2.02 -11.92
C GLY A 331 18.58 1.95 -10.48
N LEU A 332 18.21 0.89 -9.74
CA LEU A 332 18.70 0.62 -8.39
C LEU A 332 20.22 0.40 -8.39
N VAL A 333 20.71 -0.45 -9.30
CA VAL A 333 22.15 -0.75 -9.44
C VAL A 333 22.92 0.51 -9.85
N LEU A 334 22.46 1.21 -10.90
CA LEU A 334 23.10 2.43 -11.41
C LEU A 334 23.07 3.58 -10.41
N GLY A 335 22.07 3.60 -9.53
CA GLY A 335 21.86 4.62 -8.52
C GLY A 335 22.48 4.28 -7.16
N TRP A 336 23.08 3.09 -6.97
CA TRP A 336 23.43 2.55 -5.65
C TRP A 336 24.44 3.41 -4.85
N SER A 337 25.24 4.23 -5.53
CA SER A 337 26.12 5.20 -4.87
C SER A 337 25.37 6.32 -4.14
N ARG A 338 24.12 6.58 -4.53
CA ARG A 338 23.27 7.63 -3.93
C ARG A 338 22.53 7.06 -2.72
N PRO A 339 22.66 7.68 -1.53
CA PRO A 339 22.00 7.16 -0.34
C PRO A 339 20.47 7.12 -0.43
N GLY A 340 19.85 8.09 -1.11
CA GLY A 340 18.40 8.08 -1.35
C GLY A 340 17.93 6.83 -2.10
N VAL A 341 18.74 6.32 -3.04
CA VAL A 341 18.44 5.10 -3.81
C VAL A 341 18.55 3.85 -2.92
N ARG A 342 19.55 3.80 -2.02
CA ARG A 342 19.67 2.70 -1.05
C ARG A 342 18.42 2.63 -0.16
N TRP A 343 17.95 3.76 0.34
CA TRP A 343 16.74 3.83 1.17
C TRP A 343 15.46 3.49 0.40
N MET A 344 15.35 3.83 -0.88
CA MET A 344 14.28 3.32 -1.74
C MET A 344 14.31 1.78 -1.81
N GLY A 345 15.49 1.19 -1.99
CA GLY A 345 15.67 -0.26 -1.97
C GLY A 345 15.30 -0.89 -0.63
N VAL A 346 15.70 -0.27 0.50
CA VAL A 346 15.32 -0.71 1.85
C VAL A 346 13.81 -0.68 2.03
N PHE A 347 13.12 0.38 1.60
CA PHE A 347 11.66 0.48 1.75
C PHE A 347 10.92 -0.55 0.90
N VAL A 348 11.40 -0.79 -0.33
CA VAL A 348 10.91 -1.87 -1.18
C VAL A 348 11.10 -3.23 -0.50
N LEU A 349 12.27 -3.49 0.09
CA LEU A 349 12.56 -4.74 0.78
C LEU A 349 11.70 -4.92 2.04
N VAL A 350 11.62 -3.90 2.90
CA VAL A 350 10.84 -3.94 4.15
C VAL A 350 9.36 -4.18 3.86
N LEU A 351 8.79 -3.48 2.87
CA LEU A 351 7.41 -3.73 2.46
C LEU A 351 7.24 -5.15 1.94
N THR A 352 8.16 -5.63 1.10
CA THR A 352 8.08 -6.98 0.52
C THR A 352 8.13 -8.04 1.62
N MET A 353 9.05 -7.90 2.59
CA MET A 353 9.14 -8.83 3.72
C MET A 353 7.88 -8.82 4.58
N SER A 354 7.30 -7.64 4.80
CA SER A 354 6.06 -7.52 5.59
C SER A 354 4.90 -8.30 4.94
N PHE A 355 4.70 -8.15 3.63
CA PHE A 355 3.67 -8.89 2.90
C PHE A 355 4.03 -10.35 2.57
N SER A 356 5.30 -10.73 2.69
CA SER A 356 5.73 -12.13 2.55
C SER A 356 5.30 -12.96 3.75
N ILE A 357 5.23 -12.35 4.94
CA ILE A 357 4.80 -13.02 6.17
C ILE A 357 3.27 -12.96 6.30
N SER A 358 2.63 -11.87 5.85
CA SER A 358 1.17 -11.73 5.87
C SER A 358 0.52 -12.13 4.54
N GLN A 359 -0.65 -11.58 4.24
CA GLN A 359 -1.31 -11.78 2.95
C GLN A 359 -0.70 -10.87 1.86
N SER A 360 -0.24 -11.46 0.76
CA SER A 360 0.27 -10.72 -0.40
C SER A 360 -0.72 -10.73 -1.56
N VAL A 361 -0.99 -9.53 -2.10
CA VAL A 361 -1.70 -9.33 -3.37
C VAL A 361 -0.91 -8.28 -4.16
N ILE A 362 -0.83 -8.41 -5.48
CA ILE A 362 -0.03 -7.52 -6.35
C ILE A 362 -0.25 -6.03 -6.05
N ARG A 363 -1.48 -5.62 -5.75
CA ARG A 363 -1.81 -4.23 -5.47
C ARG A 363 -1.14 -3.65 -4.21
N TYR A 364 -0.73 -4.49 -3.26
CA TYR A 364 -0.08 -4.04 -2.02
C TYR A 364 1.31 -3.44 -2.26
N ARG A 365 1.95 -3.72 -3.40
CA ARG A 365 3.21 -3.06 -3.77
C ARG A 365 3.05 -1.59 -4.14
N LEU A 366 1.81 -1.12 -4.40
CA LEU A 366 1.55 0.25 -4.84
C LEU A 366 2.13 1.30 -3.89
N THR A 367 2.14 1.04 -2.60
CA THR A 367 2.75 1.89 -1.57
C THR A 367 4.18 2.30 -1.91
N VAL A 368 4.99 1.41 -2.49
CA VAL A 368 6.40 1.66 -2.85
C VAL A 368 6.62 1.85 -4.36
N MET A 369 5.57 1.71 -5.19
CA MET A 369 5.69 1.97 -6.63
C MET A 369 6.21 3.37 -6.97
N PRO A 370 5.92 4.46 -6.23
CA PRO A 370 6.57 5.75 -6.47
C PRO A 370 8.11 5.65 -6.55
N PHE A 371 8.72 4.87 -5.65
CA PHE A 371 10.18 4.67 -5.65
C PHE A 371 10.63 3.82 -6.83
N VAL A 372 9.89 2.75 -7.14
CA VAL A 372 10.15 1.88 -8.29
C VAL A 372 10.13 2.68 -9.58
N LEU A 373 9.13 3.54 -9.80
CA LEU A 373 8.99 4.35 -11.01
C LEU A 373 10.13 5.39 -11.17
N ILE A 374 10.65 5.93 -10.07
CA ILE A 374 11.83 6.80 -10.08
C ILE A 374 13.06 6.02 -10.57
N LEU A 375 13.26 4.80 -10.05
CA LEU A 375 14.36 3.94 -10.46
C LEU A 375 14.20 3.49 -11.92
N THR A 376 12.99 3.14 -12.34
CA THR A 376 12.66 2.83 -13.74
C THR A 376 13.09 3.96 -14.67
N ALA A 377 12.80 5.21 -14.31
CA ALA A 377 13.18 6.37 -15.12
C ALA A 377 14.71 6.44 -15.31
N ARG A 378 15.48 6.21 -14.24
CA ARG A 378 16.95 6.20 -14.31
C ARG A 378 17.48 5.07 -15.20
N GLY A 379 16.90 3.87 -15.08
CA GLY A 379 17.27 2.70 -15.89
C GLY A 379 16.90 2.87 -17.36
N ALA A 380 15.72 3.43 -17.65
CA ALA A 380 15.27 3.72 -19.01
C ALA A 380 16.19 4.73 -19.72
N LEU A 381 16.60 5.79 -19.03
CA LEU A 381 17.53 6.77 -19.60
C LEU A 381 18.92 6.18 -19.87
N TRP A 382 19.41 5.30 -18.99
CA TRP A 382 20.66 4.59 -19.24
C TRP A 382 20.58 3.69 -20.49
N LEU A 383 19.49 2.94 -20.63
CA LEU A 383 19.29 2.09 -21.81
C LEU A 383 19.19 2.92 -23.10
N TYR A 384 18.52 4.07 -23.04
CA TYR A 384 18.45 5.02 -24.15
C TYR A 384 19.83 5.55 -24.55
N ASP A 385 20.64 6.00 -23.58
CA ASP A 385 21.97 6.53 -23.84
C ASP A 385 22.91 5.44 -24.41
N LEU A 386 22.79 4.20 -23.93
CA LEU A 386 23.54 3.05 -24.46
C LEU A 386 23.15 2.72 -25.91
N ALA A 387 21.86 2.81 -26.25
CA ALA A 387 21.40 2.59 -27.63
C ALA A 387 21.85 3.72 -28.56
N ALA A 388 21.83 4.97 -28.09
CA ALA A 388 22.27 6.13 -28.86
C ALA A 388 23.77 6.09 -29.18
N SER A 389 24.62 5.71 -28.22
CA SER A 389 26.06 5.61 -28.43
C SER A 389 26.44 4.52 -29.44
N ARG A 390 25.75 3.37 -29.42
CA ARG A 390 25.96 2.28 -30.40
C ARG A 390 25.58 2.70 -31.83
N ARG A 391 24.50 3.47 -31.99
CA ARG A 391 24.10 4.00 -33.31
C ARG A 391 25.14 4.96 -33.87
N ALA A 392 25.68 5.84 -33.02
CA ALA A 392 26.74 6.77 -33.43
C ALA A 392 28.07 6.09 -33.77
N ALA A 393 28.36 4.94 -33.14
CA ALA A 393 29.56 4.14 -33.43
C ALA A 393 29.44 3.31 -34.71
N GLY A 394 28.24 2.84 -35.08
CA GLY A 394 28.01 2.07 -36.31
C GLY A 394 27.82 2.92 -37.58
N SER A 395 27.72 4.24 -37.45
CA SER A 395 27.64 5.19 -38.58
C SER A 395 29.00 5.82 -38.95
N ARG A 396 30.09 5.39 -38.29
CA ARG A 396 31.48 5.71 -38.62
C ARG A 396 32.13 4.44 -39.16
#